data_AF-A0A8S0ZUN7-F1
#
_entry.id   AF-A0A8S0ZUN7-F1
#
_cell.length_a   1.000
_cell.length_b   1.000
_cell.length_c   1.000
_cell.angle_alpha   90.00
_cell.angle_beta   90.00
_cell.angle_gamma   90.00
#
_symmetry.space_group_name_H-M   'P 1'
#
loop_
_entity.id
_entity.type
_entity.pdbx_description
1 polymer ?
#
loop_
_entity_poly.entity_id
_entity_poly.type
_entity_poly.pdbx_seq_one_letter_code
_entity_poly.pdbx_strand_id
1 'polypeptide(L)'
;MLIRCPAALCVVVFLLAASHASTEGNLFTCPNGWELKGLHCYKFFNIRHSWEKSAELCRRYGSELMVVDSYSENNMTASMVPSSPSNNHYWLGLATVDDLRTNTLESAGGALVSQYAGFWDLRQPNPKDGECVDVHVSSDSQSWELTTCETLLPFMCRAIACPAGTFHCSNGKCINAAFKCDKQDDCGDASDEMDCASECHYYMASSGDVVESPNYPHKYPPFSECKWTLEGPQGQNIVLQFQDFETEKSFDTVQILVGGRTEDKSVNLATLSGKQDLSNKIYVSASNFMIIKFSTDGSVERKGFRASWKTESSNCGGILRATPQGQVLTSPGYPNGYPGGLECVYVIEAQPGRIVSLEIADLELGMNRDYIVVKDGNTPSSAVLARLTGPGEENQKVVISTTNHLYMYFRTSLGDSKKGFNMRYSQGCKATIIASNGTVTSPAFSLKKYPNNQECLYRIKNPNGGPLSLKFDEFSIHPTDVVQVFDGMSTNGLRLHSENGFTVKPRITLTASSGEMLIRFLSDALHNGIGWKATFSADCPPLQSGIGALASNRDTAFGTVITFSCPIGQEFATGKSRITTKCLDGGQWSTTYIPSCQGMNPNQSKTPAYF
;
A
#
# COMPACT_ATOMS: atom_id res chain seq x y z
N MET A 1 -80.52 -22.27 -42.60
CA MET A 1 -80.97 -23.54 -43.22
C MET A 1 -79.73 -24.40 -43.36
N LEU A 2 -79.49 -25.31 -42.40
CA LEU A 2 -79.79 -26.76 -42.51
C LEU A 2 -78.79 -27.42 -43.49
N ILE A 3 -77.86 -28.30 -43.13
CA ILE A 3 -77.94 -29.47 -42.23
C ILE A 3 -76.52 -29.95 -41.80
N ARG A 4 -76.46 -30.60 -40.64
CA ARG A 4 -75.32 -31.29 -40.00
C ARG A 4 -74.85 -32.56 -40.75
N CYS A 5 -73.55 -32.87 -40.62
CA CYS A 5 -72.84 -34.18 -40.47
C CYS A 5 -73.47 -35.50 -40.99
N PRO A 6 -72.68 -36.45 -41.53
CA PRO A 6 -71.85 -37.30 -40.65
C PRO A 6 -70.47 -37.73 -41.17
N ALA A 7 -69.73 -38.35 -40.26
CA ALA A 7 -68.37 -38.86 -40.29
C ALA A 7 -68.17 -40.13 -41.16
N ALA A 8 -66.94 -40.37 -41.65
CA ALA A 8 -66.06 -41.46 -41.18
C ALA A 8 -64.86 -41.76 -42.13
N LEU A 9 -63.68 -41.80 -41.51
CA LEU A 9 -62.48 -42.62 -41.74
C LEU A 9 -61.57 -42.51 -42.99
N CYS A 10 -60.32 -42.15 -42.66
CA CYS A 10 -59.04 -42.78 -43.02
C CYS A 10 -58.38 -42.48 -44.38
N VAL A 11 -57.29 -41.71 -44.33
CA VAL A 11 -55.87 -42.13 -44.45
C VAL A 11 -55.07 -40.86 -44.76
N VAL A 12 -54.36 -40.31 -43.76
CA VAL A 12 -53.37 -39.24 -44.00
C VAL A 12 -51.99 -39.84 -43.80
N VAL A 13 -51.27 -39.89 -44.92
CA VAL A 13 -49.85 -40.20 -45.02
C VAL A 13 -49.08 -39.11 -44.27
N PHE A 14 -48.50 -39.46 -43.12
CA PHE A 14 -47.53 -38.61 -42.43
C PHE A 14 -46.18 -38.74 -43.16
N LEU A 15 -45.83 -37.69 -43.92
CA LEU A 15 -44.46 -37.43 -44.33
C LEU A 15 -43.62 -37.15 -43.08
N LEU A 16 -42.66 -38.03 -42.80
CA LEU A 16 -41.59 -37.83 -41.83
C LEU A 16 -40.73 -36.65 -42.30
N ALA A 17 -41.02 -35.45 -41.81
CA ALA A 17 -40.03 -34.39 -41.76
C ALA A 17 -39.07 -34.71 -40.61
N ALA A 18 -37.94 -35.33 -40.94
CA ALA A 18 -36.81 -35.43 -40.03
C ALA A 18 -36.28 -34.02 -39.77
N SER A 19 -36.71 -33.42 -38.65
CA SER A 19 -36.06 -32.25 -38.09
C SER A 19 -34.64 -32.65 -37.67
N HIS A 20 -33.68 -32.41 -38.54
CA HIS A 20 -32.28 -32.30 -38.13
C HIS A 20 -32.19 -31.07 -37.22
N ALA A 21 -32.35 -31.30 -35.92
CA ALA A 21 -31.86 -30.37 -34.92
C ALA A 21 -30.33 -30.37 -35.06
N SER A 22 -29.80 -29.34 -35.74
CA SER A 22 -28.40 -29.00 -35.67
C SER A 22 -28.09 -28.59 -34.22
N THR A 23 -27.75 -29.55 -33.38
CA THR A 23 -26.98 -29.28 -32.17
C THR A 23 -25.55 -28.99 -32.59
N GLU A 24 -25.30 -27.78 -33.09
CA GLU A 24 -23.96 -27.21 -32.99
C GLU A 24 -23.73 -26.91 -31.50
N GLY A 25 -23.28 -27.93 -30.76
CA GLY A 25 -22.64 -27.68 -29.47
C GLY A 25 -21.39 -26.86 -29.75
N ASN A 26 -21.24 -25.72 -29.07
CA ASN A 26 -20.03 -24.91 -29.17
C ASN A 26 -18.82 -25.82 -28.94
N LEU A 27 -17.90 -25.87 -29.91
CA LEU A 27 -16.69 -26.71 -29.86
C LEU A 27 -15.75 -26.31 -28.71
N PHE A 28 -15.92 -25.09 -28.17
CA PHE A 28 -15.17 -24.53 -27.07
C PHE A 28 -16.09 -23.96 -25.99
N THR A 29 -15.61 -23.95 -24.76
CA THR A 29 -16.29 -23.43 -23.58
C THR A 29 -15.38 -22.49 -22.80
N CYS A 30 -16.00 -21.57 -22.06
CA CYS A 30 -15.32 -20.61 -21.20
C CYS A 30 -15.66 -20.83 -19.73
N PRO A 31 -14.84 -20.33 -18.79
CA PRO A 31 -15.18 -20.34 -17.37
C PRO A 31 -16.47 -19.55 -17.10
N ASN A 32 -17.10 -19.82 -15.96
CA ASN A 32 -18.33 -19.14 -15.57
C ASN A 32 -18.15 -17.61 -15.52
N GLY A 33 -19.05 -16.89 -16.19
CA GLY A 33 -19.03 -15.43 -16.28
C GLY A 33 -17.97 -14.85 -17.23
N TRP A 34 -17.43 -15.67 -18.15
CA TRP A 34 -16.59 -15.24 -19.27
C TRP A 34 -17.33 -15.42 -20.59
N GLU A 35 -17.09 -14.52 -21.54
CA GLU A 35 -17.72 -14.57 -22.87
C GLU A 35 -16.79 -15.20 -23.90
N LEU A 36 -17.29 -16.21 -24.62
CA LEU A 36 -16.57 -16.87 -25.71
C LEU A 36 -16.63 -16.03 -26.99
N LYS A 37 -15.47 -15.72 -27.57
CA LYS A 37 -15.34 -15.03 -28.84
C LYS A 37 -14.17 -15.65 -29.63
N GLY A 38 -14.49 -16.34 -30.73
CA GLY A 38 -13.48 -17.11 -31.47
C GLY A 38 -12.92 -18.26 -30.62
N LEU A 39 -11.62 -18.23 -30.37
CA LEU A 39 -10.89 -19.22 -29.54
C LEU A 39 -10.51 -18.68 -28.15
N HIS A 40 -11.03 -17.51 -27.79
CA HIS A 40 -10.68 -16.83 -26.55
C HIS A 40 -11.91 -16.53 -25.69
N CYS A 41 -11.65 -16.47 -24.39
CA CYS A 41 -12.60 -16.07 -23.38
C CYS A 41 -12.23 -14.69 -22.86
N TYR A 42 -13.20 -13.79 -22.78
CA TYR A 42 -12.99 -12.42 -22.33
C TYR A 42 -13.86 -12.11 -21.11
N LYS A 43 -13.31 -11.30 -20.21
CA LYS A 43 -14.05 -10.80 -19.05
C LYS A 43 -13.62 -9.39 -18.68
N PHE A 44 -14.60 -8.50 -18.59
CA PHE A 44 -14.41 -7.13 -18.13
C PHE A 44 -14.60 -7.05 -16.62
N PHE A 45 -13.62 -6.46 -15.94
CA PHE A 45 -13.63 -6.24 -14.50
C PHE A 45 -13.91 -4.75 -14.23
N ASN A 46 -15.08 -4.46 -13.67
CA ASN A 46 -15.51 -3.09 -13.32
C ASN A 46 -14.93 -2.59 -11.98
N ILE A 47 -13.82 -3.18 -11.54
CA ILE A 47 -13.05 -2.77 -10.37
C ILE A 47 -11.80 -2.05 -10.84
N ARG A 48 -11.38 -1.01 -10.11
CA ARG A 48 -10.31 -0.12 -10.54
C ARG A 48 -9.01 -0.46 -9.84
N HIS A 49 -7.98 -0.77 -10.62
CA HIS A 49 -6.67 -1.16 -10.11
C HIS A 49 -5.56 -0.56 -10.97
N SER A 50 -4.34 -0.51 -10.41
CA SER A 50 -3.15 -0.18 -11.20
C SER A 50 -2.96 -1.20 -12.32
N TRP A 51 -2.19 -0.84 -13.35
CA TRP A 51 -1.90 -1.74 -14.46
C TRP A 51 -1.27 -3.05 -13.98
N GLU A 52 -0.25 -2.95 -13.12
CA GLU A 52 0.45 -4.10 -12.54
C GLU A 52 -0.49 -5.00 -11.72
N LYS A 53 -1.36 -4.37 -10.91
CA LYS A 53 -2.33 -5.11 -10.09
C LYS A 53 -3.41 -5.79 -10.95
N SER A 54 -3.85 -5.12 -12.02
CA SER A 54 -4.79 -5.68 -13.00
C SER A 54 -4.21 -6.92 -13.69
N ALA A 55 -2.94 -6.85 -14.09
CA ALA A 55 -2.20 -7.99 -14.65
C ALA A 55 -2.02 -9.15 -13.67
N GLU A 56 -1.73 -8.85 -12.40
CA GLU A 56 -1.71 -9.85 -11.34
C GLU A 56 -3.09 -10.52 -11.17
N LEU A 57 -4.17 -9.75 -11.15
CA LEU A 57 -5.53 -10.25 -10.98
C LEU A 57 -5.96 -11.15 -12.16
N CYS A 58 -5.68 -10.77 -13.41
CA CYS A 58 -5.94 -11.65 -14.56
C CYS A 58 -5.22 -13.00 -14.41
N ARG A 59 -3.93 -12.98 -14.02
CA ARG A 59 -3.15 -14.21 -13.82
C ARG A 59 -3.71 -15.11 -12.72
N ARG A 60 -4.33 -14.55 -11.68
CA ARG A 60 -5.02 -15.33 -10.63
C ARG A 60 -6.27 -16.06 -11.13
N TYR A 61 -6.87 -15.62 -12.23
CA TYR A 61 -7.96 -16.31 -12.93
C TYR A 61 -7.47 -17.17 -14.10
N GLY A 62 -6.16 -17.43 -14.21
CA GLY A 62 -5.61 -18.25 -15.28
C GLY A 62 -5.68 -17.57 -16.64
N SER A 63 -5.60 -16.25 -16.65
CA SER A 63 -5.74 -15.40 -17.82
C SER A 63 -4.66 -14.33 -17.85
N GLU A 64 -4.59 -13.57 -18.92
CA GLU A 64 -3.67 -12.45 -19.04
C GLU A 64 -4.42 -11.13 -19.21
N LEU A 65 -3.79 -10.04 -18.79
CA LEU A 65 -4.29 -8.70 -19.10
C LEU A 65 -4.27 -8.55 -20.62
N MET A 66 -5.42 -8.16 -21.17
CA MET A 66 -5.68 -8.35 -22.59
C MET A 66 -4.70 -7.59 -23.49
N VAL A 67 -4.11 -8.30 -24.45
CA VAL A 67 -3.42 -7.71 -25.60
C VAL A 67 -4.32 -7.83 -26.82
N VAL A 68 -4.35 -6.78 -27.64
CA VAL A 68 -5.15 -6.74 -28.87
C VAL A 68 -4.28 -7.19 -30.06
N ASP A 69 -4.67 -8.28 -30.70
CA ASP A 69 -3.92 -8.87 -31.82
C ASP A 69 -4.50 -8.47 -33.18
N SER A 70 -5.77 -8.05 -33.23
CA SER A 70 -6.45 -7.67 -34.49
C SER A 70 -7.42 -6.50 -34.34
N TYR A 71 -7.68 -5.80 -35.46
CA TYR A 71 -8.67 -4.71 -35.53
C TYR A 71 -10.08 -5.17 -35.12
N SER A 72 -10.47 -6.39 -35.51
CA SER A 72 -11.76 -6.97 -35.13
C SER A 72 -11.86 -7.22 -33.62
N GLU A 73 -10.78 -7.69 -33.00
CA GLU A 73 -10.72 -7.89 -31.54
C GLU A 73 -10.82 -6.54 -30.82
N ASN A 74 -10.10 -5.52 -31.30
CA ASN A 74 -10.17 -4.15 -30.76
C ASN A 74 -11.63 -3.64 -30.69
N ASN A 75 -12.32 -3.63 -31.84
CA ASN A 75 -13.70 -3.14 -31.94
C ASN A 75 -14.69 -3.99 -31.11
N MET A 76 -14.48 -5.30 -31.07
CA MET A 76 -15.29 -6.19 -30.24
C MET A 76 -15.16 -5.82 -28.76
N THR A 77 -13.96 -5.53 -28.27
CA THR A 77 -13.75 -5.24 -26.84
C THR A 77 -14.35 -3.93 -26.41
N ALA A 78 -14.42 -2.93 -27.29
CA ALA A 78 -15.17 -1.71 -27.05
C ALA A 78 -16.67 -2.00 -26.77
N SER A 79 -17.26 -2.99 -27.45
CA SER A 79 -18.66 -3.38 -27.23
C SER A 79 -18.92 -4.12 -25.92
N MET A 80 -17.88 -4.64 -25.27
CA MET A 80 -17.97 -5.34 -23.98
C MET A 80 -17.88 -4.38 -22.77
N VAL A 81 -17.49 -3.13 -23.00
CA VAL A 81 -17.41 -2.12 -21.95
C VAL A 81 -18.82 -1.56 -21.68
N PRO A 82 -19.29 -1.58 -20.42
CA PRO A 82 -20.59 -1.01 -20.07
C PRO A 82 -20.66 0.48 -20.43
N SER A 83 -21.72 0.90 -21.11
CA SER A 83 -21.96 2.31 -21.49
C SER A 83 -22.33 3.15 -20.25
N SER A 84 -21.32 3.53 -19.46
CA SER A 84 -21.44 4.43 -18.32
C SER A 84 -20.35 5.49 -18.41
N PRO A 85 -20.64 6.79 -18.19
CA PRO A 85 -19.65 7.87 -18.29
C PRO A 85 -18.46 7.71 -17.33
N SER A 86 -18.56 6.85 -16.32
CA SER A 86 -17.45 6.51 -15.42
C SER A 86 -16.49 5.47 -16.00
N ASN A 87 -16.91 4.65 -16.97
CA ASN A 87 -16.22 3.45 -17.43
C ASN A 87 -15.72 3.57 -18.87
N ASN A 88 -15.37 4.80 -19.26
CA ASN A 88 -14.88 5.08 -20.61
C ASN A 88 -13.40 4.77 -20.76
N HIS A 89 -12.69 4.42 -19.67
CA HIS A 89 -11.28 4.06 -19.71
C HIS A 89 -11.08 2.65 -19.16
N TYR A 90 -10.20 1.87 -19.77
CA TYR A 90 -9.76 0.58 -19.22
C TYR A 90 -8.34 0.21 -19.66
N TRP A 91 -7.71 -0.66 -18.89
CA TRP A 91 -6.35 -1.14 -19.18
C TRP A 91 -6.29 -2.17 -20.30
N LEU A 92 -5.33 -1.98 -21.20
CA LEU A 92 -4.76 -3.06 -22.00
C LEU A 92 -3.47 -3.56 -21.35
N GLY A 93 -3.15 -4.82 -21.57
CA GLY A 93 -1.94 -5.46 -21.09
C GLY A 93 -0.71 -5.09 -21.90
N LEU A 94 -0.58 -3.82 -22.28
CA LEU A 94 0.55 -3.29 -23.05
C LEU A 94 1.19 -2.11 -22.30
N ALA A 95 2.51 -2.06 -22.32
CA ALA A 95 3.30 -0.95 -21.81
C ALA A 95 4.43 -0.60 -22.79
N THR A 96 4.92 0.62 -22.75
CA THR A 96 5.97 1.10 -23.66
C THR A 96 7.34 0.59 -23.26
N VAL A 97 8.14 0.18 -24.25
CA VAL A 97 9.57 -0.09 -24.07
C VAL A 97 10.37 1.07 -24.64
N ASP A 98 11.25 1.68 -23.84
CA ASP A 98 12.10 2.81 -24.24
C ASP A 98 11.30 3.96 -24.88
N ASP A 99 10.20 4.40 -24.23
CA ASP A 99 9.32 5.49 -24.65
C ASP A 99 8.87 5.42 -26.12
N LEU A 100 8.60 4.21 -26.62
CA LEU A 100 8.21 3.93 -28.01
C LEU A 100 9.26 4.33 -29.07
N ARG A 101 10.50 4.63 -28.68
CA ARG A 101 11.60 4.96 -29.63
C ARG A 101 11.88 3.82 -30.61
N THR A 102 11.57 2.60 -30.21
CA THR A 102 11.75 1.37 -30.99
C THR A 102 10.47 0.87 -31.66
N ASN A 103 9.35 1.62 -31.57
CA ASN A 103 8.02 1.19 -32.01
C ASN A 103 7.57 -0.16 -31.40
N THR A 104 8.05 -0.45 -30.18
CA THR A 104 7.85 -1.72 -29.50
C THR A 104 7.11 -1.50 -28.18
N LEU A 105 6.11 -2.34 -27.94
CA LEU A 105 5.39 -2.47 -26.68
C LEU A 105 5.79 -3.79 -26.02
N GLU A 106 5.64 -3.87 -24.71
CA GLU A 106 5.77 -5.10 -23.95
C GLU A 106 4.40 -5.44 -23.37
N SER A 107 4.01 -6.72 -23.50
CA SER A 107 2.79 -7.21 -22.89
C SER A 107 2.96 -7.43 -21.39
N ALA A 108 1.87 -7.49 -20.63
CA ALA A 108 1.89 -7.89 -19.23
C ALA A 108 2.49 -9.29 -18.98
N GLY A 109 2.56 -10.14 -20.02
CA GLY A 109 3.23 -11.43 -20.00
C GLY A 109 4.72 -11.40 -20.39
N GLY A 110 5.28 -10.22 -20.70
CA GLY A 110 6.68 -10.02 -21.11
C GLY A 110 6.98 -10.28 -22.60
N ALA A 111 5.96 -10.57 -23.40
CA ALA A 111 6.12 -10.70 -24.86
C ALA A 111 6.25 -9.32 -25.51
N LEU A 112 7.20 -9.16 -26.42
CA LEU A 112 7.34 -7.95 -27.23
C LEU A 112 6.31 -7.93 -28.35
N VAL A 113 5.60 -6.81 -28.46
CA VAL A 113 4.50 -6.59 -29.40
C VAL A 113 4.83 -5.36 -30.23
N SER A 114 4.59 -5.41 -31.54
CA SER A 114 4.72 -4.21 -32.36
C SER A 114 3.65 -3.20 -31.94
N GLN A 115 3.99 -1.90 -31.85
CA GLN A 115 2.97 -0.86 -31.60
C GLN A 115 1.84 -0.85 -32.64
N TYR A 116 2.06 -1.49 -33.77
CA TYR A 116 1.14 -1.62 -34.88
C TYR A 116 0.26 -2.88 -34.79
N ALA A 117 0.50 -3.79 -33.83
CA ALA A 117 -0.36 -4.97 -33.63
C ALA A 117 -1.76 -4.53 -33.21
N GLY A 118 -2.80 -5.21 -33.72
CA GLY A 118 -4.19 -4.85 -33.45
C GLY A 118 -4.72 -3.59 -34.15
N PHE A 119 -3.84 -2.81 -34.82
CA PHE A 119 -4.07 -1.54 -35.54
C PHE A 119 -5.38 -0.80 -35.22
N TRP A 120 -5.38 0.09 -34.24
CA TRP A 120 -6.50 1.01 -34.00
C TRP A 120 -6.30 2.35 -34.72
N ASP A 121 -5.08 2.91 -34.75
CA ASP A 121 -4.61 3.99 -35.65
C ASP A 121 -3.07 3.98 -35.69
N LEU A 122 -2.46 4.47 -36.78
CA LEU A 122 -1.00 4.50 -36.97
C LEU A 122 -0.26 5.50 -36.06
N ARG A 123 -0.98 6.43 -35.42
CA ARG A 123 -0.42 7.51 -34.59
C ARG A 123 -0.69 7.35 -33.10
N GLN A 124 -1.09 6.18 -32.64
CA GLN A 124 -1.19 5.90 -31.21
C GLN A 124 -0.37 4.63 -30.87
N PRO A 125 0.00 4.41 -29.59
CA PRO A 125 -0.50 5.12 -28.40
C PRO A 125 0.11 6.51 -28.34
N ASN A 126 -0.61 7.48 -27.79
CA ASN A 126 -0.11 8.85 -27.72
C ASN A 126 1.05 8.93 -26.70
N PRO A 127 2.30 9.24 -27.13
CA PRO A 127 3.49 9.15 -26.27
C PRO A 127 3.62 10.27 -25.24
N LYS A 128 2.58 11.09 -25.05
CA LYS A 128 2.70 12.36 -24.30
C LYS A 128 2.79 12.18 -22.79
N ASP A 129 2.18 11.14 -22.22
CA ASP A 129 2.08 10.99 -20.77
C ASP A 129 2.12 9.52 -20.34
N GLY A 130 3.14 9.08 -19.60
CA GLY A 130 3.17 7.75 -18.97
C GLY A 130 3.64 6.61 -19.87
N GLU A 131 3.44 5.39 -19.38
CA GLU A 131 4.12 4.18 -19.89
C GLU A 131 3.12 3.04 -20.18
N CYS A 132 1.98 3.00 -19.50
CA CYS A 132 1.00 1.93 -19.64
C CYS A 132 -0.14 2.35 -20.56
N VAL A 133 -0.57 1.44 -21.43
CA VAL A 133 -1.60 1.70 -22.45
C VAL A 133 -2.99 1.60 -21.84
N ASP A 134 -3.72 2.71 -21.83
CA ASP A 134 -5.15 2.73 -21.54
C ASP A 134 -5.95 2.96 -22.83
N VAL A 135 -7.17 2.43 -22.83
CA VAL A 135 -8.14 2.62 -23.90
C VAL A 135 -9.17 3.61 -23.44
N HIS A 136 -9.38 4.67 -24.20
CA HIS A 136 -10.51 5.57 -24.07
C HIS A 136 -11.61 5.20 -25.08
N VAL A 137 -12.80 4.87 -24.60
CA VAL A 137 -13.99 4.53 -25.38
C VAL A 137 -14.99 5.68 -25.30
N SER A 138 -15.33 6.24 -26.45
CA SER A 138 -16.39 7.23 -26.65
C SER A 138 -17.57 6.60 -27.41
N SER A 139 -18.67 7.34 -27.56
CA SER A 139 -19.86 6.86 -28.29
C SER A 139 -19.58 6.39 -29.72
N ASP A 140 -18.57 6.99 -30.37
CA ASP A 140 -18.32 6.82 -31.80
C ASP A 140 -16.88 6.39 -32.13
N SER A 141 -15.97 6.36 -31.14
CA SER A 141 -14.56 6.04 -31.37
C SER A 141 -13.86 5.44 -30.15
N GLN A 142 -12.82 4.66 -30.42
CA GLN A 142 -11.89 4.13 -29.42
C GLN A 142 -10.49 4.69 -29.73
N SER A 143 -9.79 5.17 -28.71
CA SER A 143 -8.39 5.60 -28.81
C SER A 143 -7.55 4.90 -27.76
N TRP A 144 -6.27 4.69 -28.06
CA TRP A 144 -5.30 4.24 -27.07
C TRP A 144 -4.41 5.41 -26.67
N GLU A 145 -4.27 5.58 -25.37
CA GLU A 145 -3.51 6.62 -24.72
C GLU A 145 -2.44 5.95 -23.84
N LEU A 146 -1.42 6.72 -23.49
CA LEU A 146 -0.53 6.34 -22.41
C LEU A 146 -0.98 7.07 -21.16
N THR A 147 -0.82 6.40 -20.02
CA THR A 147 -0.95 7.01 -18.72
C THR A 147 -0.01 6.35 -17.72
N THR A 148 0.09 6.93 -16.53
CA THR A 148 0.91 6.35 -15.47
C THR A 148 0.33 5.01 -15.03
N CYS A 149 1.16 3.98 -14.92
CA CYS A 149 0.73 2.62 -14.56
C CYS A 149 0.03 2.52 -13.19
N GLU A 150 0.21 3.52 -12.32
CA GLU A 150 -0.47 3.63 -11.01
C GLU A 150 -1.90 4.17 -11.09
N THR A 151 -2.37 4.61 -12.26
CA THR A 151 -3.77 5.03 -12.45
C THR A 151 -4.71 3.87 -12.18
N LEU A 152 -5.77 4.10 -11.40
CA LEU A 152 -6.75 3.06 -11.10
C LEU A 152 -7.84 3.04 -12.17
N LEU A 153 -7.76 2.07 -13.08
CA LEU A 153 -8.73 1.87 -14.15
C LEU A 153 -9.38 0.48 -14.07
N PRO A 154 -10.61 0.32 -14.58
CA PRO A 154 -11.15 -0.97 -14.98
C PRO A 154 -10.20 -1.70 -15.94
N PHE A 155 -10.35 -3.01 -16.08
CA PHE A 155 -9.47 -3.79 -16.94
C PHE A 155 -10.19 -4.99 -17.56
N MET A 156 -9.61 -5.52 -18.64
CA MET A 156 -10.14 -6.67 -19.35
C MET A 156 -9.10 -7.78 -19.38
N CYS A 157 -9.53 -8.99 -19.03
CA CYS A 157 -8.68 -10.17 -19.09
C CYS A 157 -9.07 -11.05 -20.29
N ARG A 158 -8.07 -11.75 -20.83
CA ARG A 158 -8.21 -12.72 -21.93
C ARG A 158 -7.61 -14.07 -21.54
N ALA A 159 -8.37 -15.14 -21.78
CA ALA A 159 -7.91 -16.53 -21.63
C ALA A 159 -8.14 -17.32 -22.93
N ILE A 160 -7.46 -18.46 -23.08
CA ILE A 160 -7.70 -19.40 -24.18
C ILE A 160 -8.94 -20.24 -23.82
N ALA A 161 -9.85 -20.42 -24.77
CA ALA A 161 -11.03 -21.25 -24.55
C ALA A 161 -10.68 -22.74 -24.54
N CYS A 162 -11.37 -23.50 -23.70
CA CYS A 162 -11.14 -24.94 -23.59
C CYS A 162 -12.05 -25.73 -24.54
N PRO A 163 -11.61 -26.87 -25.11
CA PRO A 163 -12.47 -27.72 -25.92
C PRO A 163 -13.68 -28.24 -25.12
N ALA A 164 -14.82 -28.43 -25.78
CA ALA A 164 -16.01 -28.97 -25.14
C ALA A 164 -15.74 -30.36 -24.51
N GLY A 165 -16.21 -30.57 -23.28
CA GLY A 165 -15.99 -31.81 -22.51
C GLY A 165 -14.70 -31.83 -21.68
N THR A 166 -13.96 -30.71 -21.64
CA THR A 166 -12.80 -30.53 -20.74
C THR A 166 -13.19 -29.70 -19.51
N PHE A 167 -12.40 -29.81 -18.45
CA PHE A 167 -12.48 -28.98 -17.25
C PHE A 167 -11.44 -27.84 -17.35
N HIS A 168 -11.86 -26.63 -16.97
CA HIS A 168 -11.02 -25.44 -16.99
C HIS A 168 -10.39 -25.23 -15.61
N CYS A 169 -9.08 -25.41 -15.51
CA CYS A 169 -8.30 -25.19 -14.31
C CYS A 169 -8.24 -23.69 -13.93
N SER A 170 -7.97 -23.39 -12.66
CA SER A 170 -7.86 -22.00 -12.18
C SER A 170 -6.64 -21.28 -12.76
N ASN A 171 -5.59 -22.00 -13.15
CA ASN A 171 -4.42 -21.48 -13.85
C ASN A 171 -4.57 -21.33 -15.38
N GLY A 172 -5.75 -21.64 -15.95
CA GLY A 172 -6.03 -21.47 -17.38
C GLY A 172 -5.76 -22.69 -18.26
N LYS A 173 -5.28 -23.79 -17.68
CA LYS A 173 -5.13 -25.07 -18.40
C LYS A 173 -6.47 -25.77 -18.58
N CYS A 174 -6.53 -26.62 -19.60
CA CYS A 174 -7.67 -27.50 -19.85
C CYS A 174 -7.25 -28.95 -19.62
N ILE A 175 -7.98 -29.67 -18.77
CA ILE A 175 -7.79 -31.10 -18.53
C ILE A 175 -9.06 -31.87 -18.92
N ASN A 176 -8.98 -33.19 -19.03
CA ASN A 176 -10.19 -33.98 -19.28
C ASN A 176 -11.15 -33.81 -18.09
N ALA A 177 -12.45 -33.58 -18.35
CA ALA A 177 -13.42 -33.43 -17.27
C ALA A 177 -13.53 -34.67 -16.36
N ALA A 178 -13.11 -35.85 -16.84
CA ALA A 178 -13.04 -37.08 -16.05
C ALA A 178 -11.97 -37.06 -14.94
N PHE A 179 -11.01 -36.14 -15.01
CA PHE A 179 -9.94 -35.98 -14.01
C PHE A 179 -10.31 -35.00 -12.90
N LYS A 180 -11.53 -34.46 -12.91
CA LYS A 180 -12.02 -33.66 -11.78
C LYS A 180 -12.39 -34.57 -10.61
N CYS A 181 -11.89 -34.28 -9.42
CA CYS A 181 -12.16 -35.04 -8.19
C CYS A 181 -11.68 -36.51 -8.25
N ASP A 182 -10.51 -36.76 -8.82
CA ASP A 182 -9.88 -38.08 -8.93
C ASP A 182 -8.72 -38.29 -7.91
N LYS A 183 -8.44 -37.28 -7.07
CA LYS A 183 -7.38 -37.23 -6.05
C LYS A 183 -5.97 -36.99 -6.60
N GLN A 184 -5.84 -36.63 -7.87
CA GLN A 184 -4.58 -36.22 -8.47
C GLN A 184 -4.63 -34.72 -8.79
N ASP A 185 -3.45 -34.09 -8.81
CA ASP A 185 -3.31 -32.70 -9.24
C ASP A 185 -2.93 -32.68 -10.72
N ASP A 186 -3.93 -32.84 -11.60
CA ASP A 186 -3.77 -32.81 -13.05
C ASP A 186 -3.68 -31.37 -13.58
N CYS A 187 -4.30 -30.42 -12.88
CA CYS A 187 -4.18 -28.99 -13.19
C CYS A 187 -2.77 -28.43 -12.87
N GLY A 188 -2.09 -28.98 -11.87
CA GLY A 188 -0.83 -28.49 -11.30
C GLY A 188 -0.99 -27.33 -10.31
N ASP A 189 -2.23 -26.98 -9.95
CA ASP A 189 -2.61 -25.95 -8.96
C ASP A 189 -3.73 -26.45 -8.01
N ALA A 190 -4.04 -27.76 -8.07
CA ALA A 190 -5.10 -28.47 -7.34
C ALA A 190 -6.52 -27.92 -7.53
N SER A 191 -6.78 -27.19 -8.62
CA SER A 191 -8.10 -26.59 -8.87
C SER A 191 -9.16 -27.58 -9.37
N ASP A 192 -8.75 -28.72 -9.89
CA ASP A 192 -9.53 -29.92 -10.18
C ASP A 192 -10.08 -30.60 -8.91
N GLU A 193 -9.35 -30.48 -7.80
CA GLU A 193 -9.71 -31.05 -6.50
C GLU A 193 -10.40 -30.03 -5.55
N MET A 194 -10.67 -28.81 -6.00
CA MET A 194 -11.12 -27.71 -5.14
C MET A 194 -12.57 -27.84 -4.63
N ASP A 195 -13.43 -28.53 -5.38
CA ASP A 195 -14.87 -28.66 -5.09
C ASP A 195 -15.31 -30.12 -5.15
N CYS A 196 -14.78 -30.90 -4.21
CA CYS A 196 -14.91 -32.35 -4.11
C CYS A 196 -15.38 -32.74 -2.71
N ALA A 197 -16.70 -32.71 -2.50
CA ALA A 197 -17.32 -32.96 -1.19
C ALA A 197 -16.96 -34.34 -0.59
N SER A 198 -16.70 -35.36 -1.43
CA SER A 198 -16.26 -36.68 -0.99
C SER A 198 -14.88 -36.66 -0.33
N GLU A 199 -14.04 -35.69 -0.68
CA GLU A 199 -12.69 -35.48 -0.15
C GLU A 199 -12.65 -34.32 0.86
N CYS A 200 -13.81 -33.88 1.37
CA CYS A 200 -13.92 -32.76 2.30
C CYS A 200 -13.41 -31.41 1.73
N HIS A 201 -13.45 -31.23 0.42
CA HIS A 201 -13.13 -29.96 -0.25
C HIS A 201 -14.42 -29.29 -0.74
N TYR A 202 -14.59 -28.01 -0.39
CA TYR A 202 -15.81 -27.26 -0.69
C TYR A 202 -15.48 -25.91 -1.31
N TYR A 203 -16.20 -25.55 -2.37
CA TYR A 203 -16.16 -24.22 -2.96
C TYR A 203 -17.45 -23.45 -2.65
N MET A 204 -17.32 -22.25 -2.06
CA MET A 204 -18.43 -21.45 -1.57
C MET A 204 -18.40 -20.05 -2.15
N ALA A 205 -19.41 -19.69 -2.94
CA ALA A 205 -19.51 -18.39 -3.62
C ALA A 205 -20.59 -17.44 -3.02
N SER A 206 -21.33 -17.87 -2.00
CA SER A 206 -22.41 -17.11 -1.35
C SER A 206 -21.96 -16.51 -0.02
N SER A 207 -22.09 -15.19 0.15
CA SER A 207 -21.77 -14.50 1.39
C SER A 207 -22.74 -14.86 2.52
N GLY A 208 -22.25 -15.00 3.76
CA GLY A 208 -23.08 -15.21 4.95
C GLY A 208 -23.20 -16.67 5.40
N ASP A 209 -22.47 -17.58 4.74
CA ASP A 209 -22.42 -18.98 5.10
C ASP A 209 -21.48 -19.26 6.29
N VAL A 210 -21.53 -20.50 6.77
CA VAL A 210 -20.76 -20.99 7.92
C VAL A 210 -19.81 -22.08 7.45
N VAL A 211 -18.61 -22.07 8.03
CA VAL A 211 -17.59 -23.10 7.86
C VAL A 211 -17.47 -23.87 9.17
N GLU A 212 -17.66 -25.18 9.11
CA GLU A 212 -17.66 -26.08 10.26
C GLU A 212 -16.70 -27.24 10.03
N SER A 213 -15.93 -27.59 11.05
CA SER A 213 -15.15 -28.83 11.03
C SER A 213 -16.08 -30.04 10.90
N PRO A 214 -15.63 -31.15 10.28
CA PRO A 214 -16.44 -32.36 10.15
C PRO A 214 -17.02 -32.80 11.50
N ASN A 215 -18.28 -33.20 11.49
CA ASN A 215 -19.06 -33.63 12.66
C ASN A 215 -19.31 -32.56 13.74
N TYR A 216 -18.94 -31.29 13.59
CA TYR A 216 -19.24 -30.25 14.58
C TYR A 216 -20.74 -30.25 14.96
N PRO A 217 -21.11 -30.19 16.26
CA PRO A 217 -20.28 -29.96 17.45
C PRO A 217 -19.71 -31.25 18.10
N HIS A 218 -19.77 -32.40 17.44
CA HIS A 218 -19.09 -33.62 17.88
C HIS A 218 -17.62 -33.63 17.44
N LYS A 219 -16.90 -34.68 17.84
CA LYS A 219 -15.47 -34.79 17.52
C LYS A 219 -15.24 -34.98 16.03
N TYR A 220 -14.29 -34.23 15.47
CA TYR A 220 -13.84 -34.43 14.09
C TYR A 220 -13.13 -35.79 13.93
N PRO A 221 -13.07 -36.38 12.72
CA PRO A 221 -12.33 -37.60 12.46
C PRO A 221 -10.80 -37.38 12.44
N PRO A 222 -9.97 -38.37 12.80
CA PRO A 222 -8.53 -38.32 12.62
C PRO A 222 -8.14 -38.41 11.14
N PHE A 223 -6.92 -37.98 10.80
CA PHE A 223 -6.37 -37.94 9.43
C PHE A 223 -7.25 -37.20 8.40
N SER A 224 -8.05 -36.23 8.84
CA SER A 224 -8.88 -35.40 7.99
C SER A 224 -8.05 -34.27 7.36
N GLU A 225 -8.23 -34.07 6.05
CA GLU A 225 -7.75 -32.91 5.31
C GLU A 225 -8.95 -32.25 4.65
N CYS A 226 -9.46 -31.18 5.27
CA CYS A 226 -10.64 -30.47 4.78
C CYS A 226 -10.28 -29.06 4.31
N LYS A 227 -10.92 -28.61 3.23
CA LYS A 227 -10.66 -27.31 2.63
C LYS A 227 -11.94 -26.60 2.26
N TRP A 228 -12.01 -25.31 2.56
CA TRP A 228 -13.09 -24.42 2.13
C TRP A 228 -12.50 -23.26 1.36
N THR A 229 -12.80 -23.19 0.06
CA THR A 229 -12.42 -22.08 -0.81
C THR A 229 -13.58 -21.11 -0.90
N LEU A 230 -13.42 -19.95 -0.29
CA LEU A 230 -14.42 -18.89 -0.23
C LEU A 230 -14.17 -17.88 -1.35
N GLU A 231 -15.19 -17.58 -2.14
CA GLU A 231 -15.15 -16.56 -3.19
C GLU A 231 -16.28 -15.54 -3.00
N GLY A 232 -15.90 -14.27 -2.87
CA GLY A 232 -16.83 -13.15 -2.82
C GLY A 232 -16.99 -12.45 -4.17
N PRO A 233 -17.95 -11.50 -4.28
CA PRO A 233 -18.04 -10.61 -5.43
C PRO A 233 -16.75 -9.81 -5.65
N GLN A 234 -16.50 -9.45 -6.91
CA GLN A 234 -15.33 -8.65 -7.28
C GLN A 234 -15.33 -7.30 -6.55
N GLY A 235 -14.16 -6.89 -6.04
CA GLY A 235 -13.99 -5.64 -5.30
C GLY A 235 -14.47 -5.68 -3.84
N GLN A 236 -14.90 -6.84 -3.35
CA GLN A 236 -15.22 -7.06 -1.94
C GLN A 236 -14.12 -7.85 -1.22
N ASN A 237 -13.97 -7.56 0.06
CA ASN A 237 -13.09 -8.23 0.99
C ASN A 237 -13.86 -9.38 1.67
N ILE A 238 -13.16 -10.47 2.02
CA ILE A 238 -13.73 -11.54 2.84
C ILE A 238 -13.35 -11.32 4.30
N VAL A 239 -14.36 -11.37 5.18
CA VAL A 239 -14.23 -11.25 6.63
C VAL A 239 -14.66 -12.55 7.29
N LEU A 240 -13.76 -13.18 8.05
CA LEU A 240 -13.96 -14.44 8.76
C LEU A 240 -13.87 -14.24 10.27
N GLN A 241 -14.79 -14.86 11.01
CA GLN A 241 -14.84 -14.83 12.47
C GLN A 241 -15.23 -16.19 13.03
N PHE A 242 -14.47 -16.68 14.01
CA PHE A 242 -14.76 -17.94 14.70
C PHE A 242 -15.74 -17.72 15.84
N GLN A 243 -16.79 -18.54 15.92
CA GLN A 243 -17.70 -18.59 17.07
C GLN A 243 -17.21 -19.58 18.14
N ASP A 244 -16.57 -20.66 17.71
CA ASP A 244 -16.07 -21.72 18.58
C ASP A 244 -14.82 -22.35 17.96
N PHE A 245 -13.81 -22.65 18.77
CA PHE A 245 -12.53 -23.17 18.31
C PHE A 245 -11.85 -24.04 19.37
N GLU A 246 -11.82 -25.35 19.12
CA GLU A 246 -11.15 -26.33 19.97
C GLU A 246 -10.58 -27.49 19.11
N THR A 247 -9.27 -27.42 18.82
CA THR A 247 -8.51 -28.51 18.17
C THR A 247 -7.43 -29.05 19.09
N GLU A 248 -6.74 -30.13 18.70
CA GLU A 248 -5.49 -30.51 19.36
C GLU A 248 -4.45 -29.39 19.24
N LYS A 249 -3.67 -29.17 20.30
CA LYS A 249 -2.63 -28.14 20.31
C LYS A 249 -1.42 -28.61 19.51
N SER A 250 -0.98 -27.80 18.55
CA SER A 250 0.22 -28.00 17.71
C SER A 250 0.18 -29.14 16.67
N PHE A 251 -0.77 -30.07 16.73
CA PHE A 251 -0.88 -31.18 15.79
C PHE A 251 -2.03 -30.96 14.80
N ASP A 252 -3.24 -30.69 15.32
CA ASP A 252 -4.41 -30.35 14.51
C ASP A 252 -4.48 -28.85 14.24
N THR A 253 -4.33 -28.47 12.98
CA THR A 253 -4.15 -27.06 12.59
C THR A 253 -5.24 -26.57 11.65
N VAL A 254 -5.67 -25.34 11.86
CA VAL A 254 -6.49 -24.58 10.92
C VAL A 254 -5.65 -23.46 10.34
N GLN A 255 -5.37 -23.53 9.05
CA GLN A 255 -4.67 -22.51 8.28
C GLN A 255 -5.68 -21.62 7.56
N ILE A 256 -5.46 -20.30 7.62
CA ILE A 256 -6.24 -19.30 6.90
C ILE A 256 -5.33 -18.70 5.85
N LEU A 257 -5.61 -18.99 4.58
CA LEU A 257 -4.84 -18.51 3.44
C LEU A 257 -5.62 -17.41 2.71
N VAL A 258 -4.95 -16.36 2.26
CA VAL A 258 -5.56 -15.20 1.58
C VAL A 258 -4.81 -14.81 0.31
N GLY A 259 -5.48 -14.05 -0.56
CA GLY A 259 -4.90 -13.49 -1.78
C GLY A 259 -5.18 -14.32 -3.04
N GLY A 260 -5.05 -15.64 -2.98
CA GLY A 260 -5.21 -16.52 -4.14
C GLY A 260 -6.51 -17.32 -4.12
N ARG A 261 -6.95 -17.76 -5.32
CA ARG A 261 -8.02 -18.75 -5.50
C ARG A 261 -7.55 -20.17 -5.12
N THR A 262 -6.27 -20.46 -5.30
CA THR A 262 -5.60 -21.74 -5.03
C THR A 262 -4.50 -21.56 -3.97
N GLU A 263 -4.05 -22.66 -3.37
CA GLU A 263 -3.04 -22.63 -2.31
C GLU A 263 -1.70 -22.01 -2.79
N ASP A 264 -1.26 -22.34 -4.01
CA ASP A 264 0.01 -21.87 -4.59
C ASP A 264 0.03 -20.35 -4.86
N LYS A 265 -1.15 -19.74 -5.03
CA LYS A 265 -1.33 -18.28 -5.21
C LYS A 265 -1.73 -17.56 -3.93
N SER A 266 -1.84 -18.28 -2.83
CA SER A 266 -2.24 -17.75 -1.54
C SER A 266 -1.07 -17.62 -0.59
N VAL A 267 -1.25 -16.81 0.46
CA VAL A 267 -0.29 -16.72 1.57
C VAL A 267 -1.00 -17.03 2.87
N ASN A 268 -0.27 -17.65 3.80
CA ASN A 268 -0.80 -17.97 5.10
C ASN A 268 -0.91 -16.73 5.97
N LEU A 269 -2.14 -16.33 6.30
CA LEU A 269 -2.46 -15.24 7.22
C LEU A 269 -2.32 -15.69 8.68
N ALA A 270 -2.77 -16.90 9.00
CA ALA A 270 -2.71 -17.45 10.36
C ALA A 270 -2.80 -18.97 10.38
N THR A 271 -2.01 -19.60 11.25
CA THR A 271 -2.15 -21.00 11.65
C THR A 271 -2.65 -21.05 13.10
N LEU A 272 -3.78 -21.71 13.32
CA LEU A 272 -4.45 -21.82 14.62
C LEU A 272 -4.43 -23.27 15.09
N SER A 273 -4.27 -23.49 16.39
CA SER A 273 -4.39 -24.81 17.02
C SER A 273 -4.66 -24.70 18.53
N GLY A 274 -5.17 -25.77 19.13
CA GLY A 274 -5.52 -25.78 20.55
C GLY A 274 -6.80 -24.99 20.87
N LYS A 275 -7.20 -24.98 22.15
CA LYS A 275 -8.36 -24.21 22.61
C LYS A 275 -8.01 -22.73 22.75
N GLN A 276 -8.71 -21.87 22.01
CA GLN A 276 -8.50 -20.41 22.01
C GLN A 276 -9.84 -19.67 22.00
N ASP A 277 -9.94 -18.53 22.69
CA ASP A 277 -11.09 -17.63 22.52
C ASP A 277 -10.81 -16.67 21.35
N LEU A 278 -11.45 -16.95 20.22
CA LEU A 278 -11.30 -16.18 18.98
C LEU A 278 -12.53 -15.32 18.66
N SER A 279 -13.49 -15.23 19.59
CA SER A 279 -14.78 -14.57 19.36
C SER A 279 -14.65 -13.09 18.99
N ASN A 280 -13.60 -12.41 19.49
CA ASN A 280 -13.32 -11.00 19.21
C ASN A 280 -12.28 -10.78 18.10
N LYS A 281 -11.74 -11.84 17.50
CA LYS A 281 -10.70 -11.74 16.48
C LYS A 281 -11.30 -11.91 15.10
N ILE A 282 -10.95 -10.99 14.21
CA ILE A 282 -11.44 -10.94 12.84
C ILE A 282 -10.26 -11.16 11.89
N TYR A 283 -10.46 -12.00 10.88
CA TYR A 283 -9.50 -12.25 9.81
C TYR A 283 -10.05 -11.65 8.52
N VAL A 284 -9.27 -10.82 7.84
CA VAL A 284 -9.72 -10.07 6.67
C VAL A 284 -8.79 -10.33 5.50
N SER A 285 -9.35 -10.71 4.36
CA SER A 285 -8.66 -10.76 3.06
C SER A 285 -8.90 -9.47 2.30
N ALA A 286 -7.84 -8.83 1.80
CA ALA A 286 -7.98 -7.68 0.88
C ALA A 286 -8.47 -8.08 -0.52
N SER A 287 -8.53 -9.38 -0.80
CA SER A 287 -9.05 -9.94 -2.05
C SER A 287 -10.42 -10.55 -1.82
N ASN A 288 -11.09 -10.90 -2.92
CA ASN A 288 -12.34 -11.64 -2.89
C ASN A 288 -12.15 -13.15 -2.68
N PHE A 289 -10.96 -13.60 -2.26
CA PHE A 289 -10.65 -15.01 -2.00
C PHE A 289 -10.08 -15.24 -0.60
N MET A 290 -10.46 -16.37 0.00
CA MET A 290 -9.91 -16.89 1.25
C MET A 290 -10.03 -18.42 1.25
N ILE A 291 -8.99 -19.13 1.68
CA ILE A 291 -9.00 -20.59 1.82
C ILE A 291 -8.82 -20.92 3.30
N ILE A 292 -9.68 -21.79 3.81
CA ILE A 292 -9.55 -22.35 5.16
C ILE A 292 -9.17 -23.81 4.99
N LYS A 293 -8.04 -24.21 5.56
CA LYS A 293 -7.52 -25.58 5.49
C LYS A 293 -7.42 -26.15 6.90
N PHE A 294 -8.08 -27.28 7.12
CA PHE A 294 -8.07 -28.01 8.39
C PHE A 294 -7.41 -29.37 8.20
N SER A 295 -6.31 -29.57 8.92
CA SER A 295 -5.48 -30.77 8.86
C SER A 295 -5.39 -31.39 10.25
N THR A 296 -5.70 -32.68 10.37
CA THR A 296 -5.67 -33.41 11.66
C THR A 296 -4.70 -34.59 11.63
N ASP A 297 -4.12 -34.90 12.77
CA ASP A 297 -3.27 -36.08 12.92
C ASP A 297 -4.08 -37.36 13.22
N GLY A 298 -3.39 -38.44 13.58
CA GLY A 298 -4.01 -39.74 13.83
C GLY A 298 -4.69 -39.93 15.18
N SER A 299 -4.74 -38.89 16.03
CA SER A 299 -5.17 -39.02 17.41
C SER A 299 -5.74 -37.72 18.01
N VAL A 300 -6.28 -37.82 19.22
CA VAL A 300 -6.63 -36.67 20.09
C VAL A 300 -7.65 -35.70 19.46
N GLU A 301 -8.81 -36.20 19.09
CA GLU A 301 -9.85 -35.38 18.49
C GLU A 301 -10.59 -34.51 19.53
N ARG A 302 -11.02 -33.34 19.09
CA ARG A 302 -11.75 -32.33 19.88
C ARG A 302 -13.02 -31.90 19.15
N LYS A 303 -13.76 -30.94 19.73
CA LYS A 303 -15.02 -30.43 19.19
C LYS A 303 -14.86 -29.82 17.79
N GLY A 304 -13.66 -29.38 17.43
CA GLY A 304 -13.37 -28.70 16.18
C GLY A 304 -13.76 -27.23 16.24
N PHE A 305 -14.30 -26.70 15.15
CA PHE A 305 -14.58 -25.27 15.05
C PHE A 305 -15.83 -24.97 14.24
N ARG A 306 -16.37 -23.76 14.50
CA ARG A 306 -17.43 -23.14 13.71
C ARG A 306 -17.04 -21.68 13.48
N ALA A 307 -17.06 -21.26 12.22
CA ALA A 307 -16.75 -19.91 11.80
C ALA A 307 -17.81 -19.38 10.83
N SER A 308 -18.14 -18.10 10.91
CA SER A 308 -18.96 -17.43 9.90
C SER A 308 -18.09 -16.52 9.05
N TRP A 309 -18.45 -16.40 7.78
CA TRP A 309 -17.80 -15.44 6.90
C TRP A 309 -18.81 -14.58 6.16
N LYS A 310 -18.39 -13.38 5.77
CA LYS A 310 -19.18 -12.43 4.99
C LYS A 310 -18.28 -11.67 4.03
N THR A 311 -18.90 -11.00 3.07
CA THR A 311 -18.22 -10.10 2.16
C THR A 311 -18.53 -8.66 2.53
N GLU A 312 -17.53 -7.78 2.43
CA GLU A 312 -17.68 -6.35 2.72
C GLU A 312 -17.03 -5.52 1.61
N SER A 313 -17.59 -4.35 1.33
CA SER A 313 -16.95 -3.39 0.41
C SER A 313 -15.62 -2.91 0.99
N SER A 314 -14.59 -2.83 0.15
CA SER A 314 -13.28 -2.34 0.58
C SER A 314 -13.34 -0.84 0.92
N ASN A 315 -13.22 -0.48 2.21
CA ASN A 315 -13.18 0.92 2.68
C ASN A 315 -11.78 1.56 2.50
N CYS A 316 -11.02 1.10 1.52
CA CYS A 316 -9.62 1.44 1.27
C CYS A 316 -9.55 2.47 0.15
N GLY A 317 -9.28 3.72 0.50
CA GLY A 317 -9.21 4.84 -0.43
C GLY A 317 -10.44 5.76 -0.44
N GLY A 318 -10.47 6.68 -1.40
CA GLY A 318 -11.57 7.63 -1.64
C GLY A 318 -11.15 9.10 -1.62
N ILE A 319 -12.13 9.98 -1.87
CA ILE A 319 -11.93 11.43 -1.82
C ILE A 319 -12.23 11.92 -0.40
N LEU A 320 -11.25 12.56 0.24
CA LEU A 320 -11.34 13.08 1.60
C LEU A 320 -11.33 14.61 1.56
N ARG A 321 -12.31 15.26 2.18
CA ARG A 321 -12.34 16.73 2.26
C ARG A 321 -11.63 17.21 3.51
N ALA A 322 -10.56 17.96 3.33
CA ALA A 322 -9.80 18.57 4.41
C ALA A 322 -10.49 19.82 4.94
N THR A 323 -10.68 19.86 6.25
CA THR A 323 -11.19 21.01 6.98
C THR A 323 -10.09 21.63 7.84
N PRO A 324 -10.26 22.88 8.34
CA PRO A 324 -9.30 23.47 9.28
C PRO A 324 -9.15 22.68 10.59
N GLN A 325 -10.16 21.88 10.94
CA GLN A 325 -10.10 20.93 12.04
C GLN A 325 -9.42 19.65 11.55
N GLY A 326 -8.27 19.29 12.12
CA GLY A 326 -7.56 18.10 11.67
C GLY A 326 -8.36 16.82 11.91
N GLN A 327 -8.51 16.02 10.85
CA GLN A 327 -9.27 14.77 10.78
C GLN A 327 -8.31 13.57 10.76
N VAL A 328 -8.73 12.45 11.36
CA VAL A 328 -7.91 11.24 11.45
C VAL A 328 -8.15 10.33 10.24
N LEU A 329 -7.08 9.74 9.73
CA LEU A 329 -7.05 8.76 8.66
C LEU A 329 -6.19 7.57 9.11
N THR A 330 -6.76 6.37 9.08
CA THR A 330 -6.09 5.15 9.52
C THR A 330 -6.06 4.09 8.42
N SER A 331 -5.07 3.22 8.43
CA SER A 331 -5.07 2.03 7.59
C SER A 331 -6.23 1.10 7.97
N PRO A 332 -6.75 0.29 7.03
CA PRO A 332 -7.74 -0.75 7.34
C PRO A 332 -7.23 -1.67 8.46
N GLY A 333 -8.05 -1.88 9.49
CA GLY A 333 -7.72 -2.75 10.62
C GLY A 333 -6.94 -2.09 11.78
N TYR A 334 -6.43 -0.87 11.63
CA TYR A 334 -5.66 -0.18 12.68
C TYR A 334 -6.44 -0.12 14.01
N PRO A 335 -5.82 -0.38 15.18
CA PRO A 335 -4.38 -0.61 15.42
C PRO A 335 -3.95 -2.07 15.24
N ASN A 336 -4.81 -2.96 14.74
CA ASN A 336 -4.41 -4.31 14.38
C ASN A 336 -3.69 -4.31 13.02
N GLY A 337 -3.14 -5.47 12.68
CA GLY A 337 -2.51 -5.72 11.39
C GLY A 337 -3.37 -5.35 10.19
N TYR A 338 -2.83 -4.58 9.24
CA TYR A 338 -3.54 -4.35 7.98
C TYR A 338 -3.58 -5.62 7.11
N PRO A 339 -4.66 -5.84 6.34
CA PRO A 339 -4.70 -6.93 5.37
C PRO A 339 -3.58 -6.82 4.32
N GLY A 340 -3.03 -7.96 3.90
CA GLY A 340 -2.07 -8.01 2.80
C GLY A 340 -2.73 -7.88 1.42
N GLY A 341 -2.03 -7.30 0.46
CA GLY A 341 -2.48 -7.11 -0.93
C GLY A 341 -3.36 -5.89 -1.17
N LEU A 342 -3.36 -4.91 -0.26
CA LEU A 342 -4.09 -3.65 -0.38
C LEU A 342 -3.50 -2.76 -1.47
N GLU A 343 -4.39 -2.02 -2.13
CA GLU A 343 -4.08 -0.94 -3.06
C GLU A 343 -5.09 0.20 -2.81
N CYS A 344 -4.75 1.12 -1.91
CA CYS A 344 -5.62 2.25 -1.54
C CYS A 344 -5.12 3.54 -2.18
N VAL A 345 -6.04 4.31 -2.76
CA VAL A 345 -5.78 5.68 -3.20
C VAL A 345 -6.67 6.64 -2.44
N TYR A 346 -6.06 7.59 -1.73
CA TYR A 346 -6.76 8.68 -1.07
C TYR A 346 -6.43 10.01 -1.77
N VAL A 347 -7.46 10.74 -2.18
CA VAL A 347 -7.31 12.10 -2.71
C VAL A 347 -7.84 13.06 -1.67
N ILE A 348 -6.96 13.83 -1.05
CA ILE A 348 -7.32 14.78 0.00
C ILE A 348 -7.48 16.16 -0.62
N GLU A 349 -8.68 16.73 -0.54
CA GLU A 349 -9.06 17.98 -1.18
C GLU A 349 -9.30 19.08 -0.15
N ALA A 350 -8.60 20.20 -0.29
CA ALA A 350 -8.85 21.44 0.42
C ALA A 350 -9.64 22.43 -0.45
N GLN A 351 -10.16 23.49 0.18
CA GLN A 351 -10.76 24.61 -0.54
C GLN A 351 -9.75 25.24 -1.52
N PRO A 352 -10.20 25.77 -2.67
CA PRO A 352 -9.34 26.45 -3.62
C PRO A 352 -8.47 27.53 -2.96
N GLY A 353 -7.17 27.52 -3.26
CA GLY A 353 -6.18 28.44 -2.68
C GLY A 353 -5.69 28.09 -1.28
N ARG A 354 -6.18 26.99 -0.67
CA ARG A 354 -5.64 26.42 0.56
C ARG A 354 -4.86 25.15 0.25
N ILE A 355 -3.82 24.91 1.04
CA ILE A 355 -3.02 23.69 0.94
C ILE A 355 -3.46 22.65 1.96
N VAL A 356 -2.95 21.43 1.82
CA VAL A 356 -3.20 20.29 2.72
C VAL A 356 -1.94 19.93 3.49
N SER A 357 -2.07 19.76 4.80
CA SER A 357 -1.06 19.17 5.68
C SER A 357 -1.44 17.75 6.08
N LEU A 358 -0.48 16.84 6.08
CA LEU A 358 -0.60 15.47 6.57
C LEU A 358 0.42 15.26 7.69
N GLU A 359 -0.05 15.04 8.91
CA GLU A 359 0.74 14.74 10.11
C GLU A 359 0.76 13.22 10.33
N ILE A 360 1.95 12.63 10.43
CA ILE A 360 2.13 11.19 10.65
C ILE A 360 2.27 10.96 12.16
N ALA A 361 1.21 10.51 12.81
CA ALA A 361 1.19 10.28 14.26
C ALA A 361 1.75 8.90 14.63
N ASP A 362 1.40 7.88 13.86
CA ASP A 362 1.88 6.50 14.03
C ASP A 362 2.03 5.84 12.66
N LEU A 363 3.14 5.11 12.47
CA LEU A 363 3.45 4.44 11.21
C LEU A 363 4.34 3.22 11.49
N GLU A 364 3.85 2.06 11.09
CA GLU A 364 4.59 0.81 11.09
C GLU A 364 4.15 -0.02 9.88
N LEU A 365 5.01 -0.07 8.85
CA LEU A 365 4.79 -0.82 7.61
C LEU A 365 5.86 -1.90 7.42
N GLY A 366 5.57 -2.91 6.58
CA GLY A 366 6.54 -3.90 6.13
C GLY A 366 7.69 -3.25 5.36
N MET A 367 8.93 -3.54 5.75
CA MET A 367 10.12 -2.92 5.16
C MET A 367 10.32 -3.36 3.71
N ASN A 368 10.68 -2.42 2.83
CA ASN A 368 11.00 -2.62 1.39
C ASN A 368 9.86 -3.11 0.49
N ARG A 369 8.76 -3.66 1.04
CA ARG A 369 7.64 -4.24 0.27
C ARG A 369 6.37 -3.40 0.39
N ASP A 370 6.10 -2.85 1.56
CA ASP A 370 4.91 -2.05 1.82
C ASP A 370 5.29 -0.58 1.91
N TYR A 371 4.51 0.27 1.27
CA TYR A 371 4.85 1.69 1.22
C TYR A 371 3.62 2.58 1.00
N ILE A 372 3.78 3.83 1.40
CA ILE A 372 2.88 4.92 1.09
C ILE A 372 3.64 5.94 0.26
N VAL A 373 3.13 6.30 -0.92
CA VAL A 373 3.64 7.43 -1.70
C VAL A 373 2.66 8.58 -1.55
N VAL A 374 3.18 9.74 -1.13
CA VAL A 374 2.43 10.99 -1.05
C VAL A 374 2.89 11.89 -2.18
N LYS A 375 1.96 12.41 -2.98
CA LYS A 375 2.23 13.24 -4.17
C LYS A 375 1.48 14.58 -4.09
N ASP A 376 2.08 15.61 -4.69
CA ASP A 376 1.63 17.01 -4.69
C ASP A 376 0.63 17.29 -5.82
N GLY A 377 -0.61 16.84 -5.64
CA GLY A 377 -1.69 16.98 -6.61
C GLY A 377 -2.80 15.96 -6.37
N ASN A 378 -3.60 15.69 -7.39
CA ASN A 378 -4.71 14.73 -7.34
C ASN A 378 -4.54 13.52 -8.28
N THR A 379 -3.41 13.44 -8.98
CA THR A 379 -3.15 12.37 -9.95
C THR A 379 -1.92 11.54 -9.57
N PRO A 380 -1.84 10.27 -10.02
CA PRO A 380 -0.62 9.47 -9.90
C PRO A 380 0.59 10.09 -10.63
N SER A 381 0.40 10.94 -11.65
CA SER A 381 1.50 11.66 -12.33
C SER A 381 2.06 12.86 -11.55
N SER A 382 1.43 13.23 -10.42
CA SER A 382 1.86 14.36 -9.59
C SER A 382 3.23 14.14 -8.96
N ALA A 383 3.96 15.22 -8.66
CA ALA A 383 5.31 15.14 -8.08
C ALA A 383 5.31 14.45 -6.70
N VAL A 384 6.25 13.54 -6.45
CA VAL A 384 6.36 12.83 -5.16
C VAL A 384 6.87 13.78 -4.08
N LEU A 385 6.11 13.91 -2.98
CA LEU A 385 6.48 14.65 -1.77
C LEU A 385 7.21 13.77 -0.76
N ALA A 386 6.71 12.54 -0.57
CA ALA A 386 7.24 11.61 0.41
C ALA A 386 7.01 10.15 -0.02
N ARG A 387 7.95 9.28 0.35
CA ARG A 387 7.79 7.83 0.29
C ARG A 387 8.02 7.28 1.68
N LEU A 388 6.97 6.69 2.26
CA LEU A 388 6.96 6.19 3.62
C LEU A 388 7.00 4.66 3.61
N THR A 389 7.86 4.05 4.43
CA THR A 389 7.99 2.59 4.58
C THR A 389 8.63 2.26 5.92
N GLY A 390 8.53 1.01 6.39
CA GLY A 390 9.16 0.60 7.63
C GLY A 390 8.61 1.33 8.88
N PRO A 391 9.44 1.53 9.92
CA PRO A 391 9.05 2.18 11.17
C PRO A 391 9.00 3.71 11.05
N GLY A 392 8.11 4.36 11.80
CA GLY A 392 7.83 5.78 11.69
C GLY A 392 9.00 6.72 12.04
N GLU A 393 9.99 6.29 12.81
CA GLU A 393 11.16 7.07 13.22
C GLU A 393 12.07 7.46 12.05
N GLU A 394 12.15 6.61 11.03
CA GLU A 394 12.98 6.83 9.83
C GLU A 394 12.29 7.73 8.79
N ASN A 395 11.04 8.10 9.04
CA ASN A 395 10.17 8.78 8.10
C ASN A 395 9.93 10.26 8.48
N GLN A 396 9.52 11.05 7.50
CA GLN A 396 9.04 12.41 7.73
C GLN A 396 7.84 12.40 8.68
N LYS A 397 7.79 13.35 9.62
CA LYS A 397 6.67 13.48 10.57
C LYS A 397 5.50 14.29 10.02
N VAL A 398 5.75 15.12 9.02
CA VAL A 398 4.75 15.99 8.40
C VAL A 398 5.06 16.12 6.91
N VAL A 399 4.03 16.05 6.08
CA VAL A 399 4.07 16.31 4.64
C VAL A 399 3.08 17.42 4.33
N ILE A 400 3.48 18.41 3.53
CA ILE A 400 2.63 19.56 3.17
C ILE A 400 2.65 19.73 1.65
N SER A 401 1.47 19.82 1.06
CA SER A 401 1.27 20.10 -0.37
C SER A 401 1.53 21.57 -0.74
N THR A 402 1.72 21.84 -2.03
CA THR A 402 1.68 23.20 -2.60
C THR A 402 0.36 23.54 -3.24
N THR A 403 -0.43 22.52 -3.57
CA THR A 403 -1.75 22.66 -4.19
C THR A 403 -2.86 22.42 -3.18
N ASN A 404 -4.12 22.57 -3.59
CA ASN A 404 -5.28 22.21 -2.78
C ASN A 404 -5.60 20.71 -2.81
N HIS A 405 -4.70 19.89 -3.36
CA HIS A 405 -4.86 18.44 -3.43
C HIS A 405 -3.61 17.73 -2.91
N LEU A 406 -3.81 16.60 -2.25
CA LEU A 406 -2.76 15.68 -1.86
C LEU A 406 -3.18 14.26 -2.25
N TYR A 407 -2.36 13.59 -3.04
CA TYR A 407 -2.61 12.23 -3.51
C TYR A 407 -1.78 11.27 -2.65
N MET A 408 -2.43 10.31 -2.01
CA MET A 408 -1.77 9.31 -1.17
C MET A 408 -2.09 7.90 -1.69
N TYR A 409 -1.05 7.16 -2.03
CA TYR A 409 -1.13 5.80 -2.54
C TYR A 409 -0.51 4.82 -1.57
N PHE A 410 -1.32 3.91 -1.01
CA PHE A 410 -0.89 2.89 -0.05
C PHE A 410 -0.97 1.51 -0.68
N ARG A 411 0.17 0.81 -0.76
CA ARG A 411 0.28 -0.54 -1.32
C ARG A 411 0.91 -1.49 -0.32
N THR A 412 0.33 -2.68 -0.18
CA THR A 412 0.87 -3.75 0.68
C THR A 412 1.11 -5.03 -0.11
N SER A 413 2.14 -5.76 0.30
CA SER A 413 2.39 -7.13 -0.11
C SER A 413 1.33 -8.07 0.47
N LEU A 414 1.22 -9.29 -0.07
CA LEU A 414 0.19 -10.24 0.36
C LEU A 414 0.37 -10.75 1.79
N GLY A 415 1.61 -10.85 2.28
CA GLY A 415 1.93 -11.56 3.54
C GLY A 415 2.18 -10.63 4.72
N ASP A 416 3.27 -9.88 4.68
CA ASP A 416 3.75 -9.11 5.83
C ASP A 416 2.71 -8.06 6.25
N SER A 417 2.22 -8.17 7.48
CA SER A 417 1.27 -7.25 8.09
C SER A 417 1.87 -6.64 9.34
N LYS A 418 1.73 -5.32 9.48
CA LYS A 418 2.15 -4.52 10.63
C LYS A 418 0.98 -3.68 11.12
N LYS A 419 1.19 -2.90 12.18
CA LYS A 419 0.16 -2.05 12.78
C LYS A 419 -0.50 -1.10 11.78
N GLY A 420 0.23 -0.68 10.74
CA GLY A 420 -0.25 0.23 9.71
C GLY A 420 -0.01 1.69 10.06
N PHE A 421 -0.95 2.56 9.78
CA PHE A 421 -0.78 3.99 10.02
C PHE A 421 -1.96 4.65 10.71
N ASN A 422 -1.65 5.69 11.47
CA ASN A 422 -2.58 6.68 11.97
C ASN A 422 -2.02 8.07 11.63
N MET A 423 -2.71 8.77 10.75
CA MET A 423 -2.33 10.07 10.24
C MET A 423 -3.44 11.08 10.50
N ARG A 424 -3.08 12.36 10.59
CA ARG A 424 -4.02 13.45 10.69
C ARG A 424 -3.86 14.40 9.52
N TYR A 425 -4.94 14.62 8.76
CA TYR A 425 -4.93 15.56 7.65
C TYR A 425 -5.75 16.80 7.98
N SER A 426 -5.34 17.96 7.48
CA SER A 426 -6.06 19.22 7.69
C SER A 426 -5.82 20.22 6.56
N GLN A 427 -6.70 21.21 6.47
CA GLN A 427 -6.55 22.34 5.58
C GLN A 427 -5.60 23.40 6.19
N GLY A 428 -4.63 23.82 5.41
CA GLY A 428 -3.57 24.76 5.78
C GLY A 428 -2.24 24.05 6.03
N CYS A 429 -1.28 24.79 6.59
CA CYS A 429 0.05 24.28 6.94
C CYS A 429 0.33 24.42 8.43
N LYS A 430 -0.62 23.97 9.25
CA LYS A 430 -0.43 23.87 10.71
C LYS A 430 -0.13 22.42 11.04
N ALA A 431 0.95 22.19 11.78
CA ALA A 431 1.34 20.83 12.14
C ALA A 431 1.89 20.78 13.56
N THR A 432 1.64 19.66 14.26
CA THR A 432 2.18 19.40 15.59
C THR A 432 3.09 18.19 15.55
N ILE A 433 4.38 18.40 15.84
CA ILE A 433 5.42 17.40 15.76
C ILE A 433 5.84 17.04 17.19
N ILE A 434 5.62 15.79 17.59
CA ILE A 434 6.05 15.27 18.89
C ILE A 434 7.22 14.32 18.62
N ALA A 435 8.44 14.82 18.76
CA ALA A 435 9.66 14.04 18.51
C ALA A 435 10.86 14.64 19.25
N SER A 436 11.82 13.79 19.62
CA SER A 436 13.10 14.20 20.20
C SER A 436 14.06 14.79 19.16
N ASN A 437 13.86 14.48 17.89
CA ASN A 437 14.65 14.99 16.78
C ASN A 437 13.88 14.84 15.47
N GLY A 438 14.31 15.56 14.45
CA GLY A 438 13.73 15.45 13.12
C GLY A 438 14.09 16.63 12.23
N THR A 439 13.48 16.64 11.06
CA THR A 439 13.61 17.74 10.10
C THR A 439 12.24 18.33 9.82
N VAL A 440 12.22 19.63 9.58
CA VAL A 440 11.03 20.39 9.19
C VAL A 440 11.38 21.30 8.02
N THR A 441 10.49 21.36 7.05
CA THR A 441 10.69 22.09 5.80
C THR A 441 9.52 23.02 5.53
N SER A 442 9.78 24.09 4.80
CA SER A 442 8.72 24.84 4.12
C SER A 442 7.96 23.93 3.14
N PRO A 443 6.70 24.25 2.78
CA PRO A 443 5.92 23.39 1.88
C PRO A 443 6.67 23.12 0.56
N ALA A 444 6.76 21.83 0.20
CA ALA A 444 7.49 21.28 -0.96
C ALA A 444 8.91 21.81 -1.20
N PHE A 445 9.65 22.08 -0.12
CA PHE A 445 11.08 22.40 -0.16
C PHE A 445 11.84 21.43 -1.09
N SER A 446 12.75 21.95 -1.92
CA SER A 446 13.55 21.25 -2.94
C SER A 446 12.80 20.66 -4.14
N LEU A 447 11.46 20.70 -4.16
CA LEU A 447 10.65 20.20 -5.27
C LEU A 447 10.06 21.35 -6.09
N LYS A 448 9.45 22.32 -5.41
CA LYS A 448 8.82 23.51 -6.01
C LYS A 448 9.04 24.71 -5.10
N LYS A 449 8.68 25.89 -5.60
CA LYS A 449 8.61 27.09 -4.77
C LYS A 449 7.43 26.99 -3.80
N TYR A 450 7.59 27.50 -2.58
CA TYR A 450 6.50 27.46 -1.60
C TYR A 450 5.29 28.28 -2.06
N PRO A 451 4.07 27.90 -1.66
CA PRO A 451 2.85 28.62 -1.99
C PRO A 451 2.79 30.02 -1.37
N ASN A 452 2.24 30.97 -2.13
CA ASN A 452 1.98 32.34 -1.70
C ASN A 452 0.80 32.39 -0.70
N ASN A 453 0.73 33.46 0.08
CA ASN A 453 -0.37 33.81 0.98
C ASN A 453 -0.66 32.71 2.02
N GLN A 454 0.40 32.10 2.55
CA GLN A 454 0.31 31.07 3.57
C GLN A 454 0.83 31.56 4.91
N GLU A 455 0.16 31.09 5.97
CA GLU A 455 0.64 31.19 7.35
C GLU A 455 0.84 29.77 7.87
N CYS A 456 2.09 29.33 7.88
CA CYS A 456 2.47 28.01 8.34
C CYS A 456 2.94 28.05 9.79
N LEU A 457 2.38 27.16 10.62
CA LEU A 457 2.66 27.08 12.05
C LEU A 457 3.11 25.65 12.38
N TYR A 458 4.39 25.49 12.63
CA TYR A 458 4.98 24.22 13.04
C TYR A 458 5.22 24.25 14.54
N ARG A 459 4.50 23.41 15.28
CA ARG A 459 4.62 23.28 16.72
C ARG A 459 5.43 22.03 17.03
N ILE A 460 6.59 22.16 17.65
CA ILE A 460 7.49 21.05 17.95
C ILE A 460 7.54 20.88 19.45
N LYS A 461 7.36 19.64 19.93
CA LYS A 461 7.39 19.28 21.35
C LYS A 461 8.32 18.11 21.59
N ASN A 462 9.26 18.28 22.51
CA ASN A 462 10.10 17.18 22.98
C ASN A 462 9.29 16.22 23.87
N PRO A 463 9.12 14.94 23.50
CA PRO A 463 8.32 13.98 24.27
C PRO A 463 8.89 13.70 25.67
N ASN A 464 10.22 13.80 25.82
CA ASN A 464 10.91 13.53 27.09
C ASN A 464 11.01 14.78 27.98
N GLY A 465 10.54 15.94 27.50
CA GLY A 465 10.78 17.24 28.12
C GLY A 465 12.24 17.69 28.00
N GLY A 466 12.55 18.85 28.57
CA GLY A 466 13.86 19.49 28.46
C GLY A 466 14.06 20.27 27.16
N PRO A 467 15.16 21.04 27.04
CA PRO A 467 15.34 22.02 25.96
C PRO A 467 15.41 21.40 24.56
N LEU A 468 14.96 22.18 23.58
CA LEU A 468 14.95 21.81 22.17
C LEU A 468 15.71 22.86 21.35
N SER A 469 16.66 22.42 20.53
CA SER A 469 17.41 23.29 19.64
C SER A 469 17.04 23.09 18.17
N LEU A 470 17.01 24.19 17.42
CA LEU A 470 16.71 24.25 16.00
C LEU A 470 17.85 24.93 15.23
N LYS A 471 18.22 24.32 14.11
CA LYS A 471 19.21 24.86 13.18
C LYS A 471 18.67 24.82 11.76
N PHE A 472 18.77 25.93 11.03
CA PHE A 472 18.48 25.95 9.60
C PHE A 472 19.67 25.39 8.82
N ASP A 473 19.41 24.43 7.96
CA ASP A 473 20.43 23.81 7.09
C ASP A 473 20.46 24.54 5.75
N GLU A 474 19.29 24.73 5.15
CA GLU A 474 19.09 25.45 3.90
C GLU A 474 18.04 26.55 4.10
N PHE A 475 18.24 27.71 3.48
CA PHE A 475 17.37 28.86 3.70
C PHE A 475 17.42 29.82 2.51
N SER A 476 16.33 29.87 1.76
CA SER A 476 16.13 30.74 0.60
C SER A 476 14.65 31.15 0.53
N ILE A 477 14.31 32.25 1.19
CA ILE A 477 12.97 32.86 1.12
C ILE A 477 13.03 34.22 0.43
N HIS A 478 11.89 34.70 -0.04
CA HIS A 478 11.81 36.01 -0.67
C HIS A 478 11.94 37.11 0.41
N PRO A 479 12.53 38.28 0.10
CA PRO A 479 12.74 39.34 1.09
C PRO A 479 11.47 39.93 1.73
N THR A 480 10.29 39.69 1.15
CA THR A 480 8.99 40.13 1.69
C THR A 480 8.35 39.09 2.61
N ASP A 481 8.87 37.86 2.61
CA ASP A 481 8.39 36.76 3.46
C ASP A 481 9.18 36.74 4.76
N VAL A 482 8.65 36.08 5.80
CA VAL A 482 9.30 36.10 7.10
C VAL A 482 9.15 34.79 7.86
N VAL A 483 10.24 34.35 8.50
CA VAL A 483 10.25 33.25 9.47
C VAL A 483 10.43 33.81 10.87
N GLN A 484 9.61 33.35 11.81
CA GLN A 484 9.66 33.69 13.23
C GLN A 484 9.74 32.40 14.04
N VAL A 485 10.54 32.41 15.11
CA VAL A 485 10.72 31.24 15.98
C VAL A 485 10.52 31.66 17.44
N PHE A 486 9.71 30.90 18.17
CA PHE A 486 9.31 31.19 19.54
C PHE A 486 9.58 29.99 20.47
N ASP A 487 9.94 30.28 21.72
CA ASP A 487 9.97 29.34 22.84
C ASP A 487 8.54 29.20 23.39
N GLY A 488 7.94 28.02 23.20
CA GLY A 488 6.54 27.69 23.49
C GLY A 488 5.69 27.40 22.24
N MET A 489 4.43 26.99 22.46
CA MET A 489 3.51 26.52 21.39
C MET A 489 2.69 27.63 20.70
N SER A 490 2.89 28.88 21.09
CA SER A 490 2.11 30.03 20.61
C SER A 490 2.99 31.25 20.34
N THR A 491 2.45 32.22 19.62
CA THR A 491 3.13 33.49 19.32
C THR A 491 3.31 34.41 20.54
N ASN A 492 2.74 34.04 21.70
CA ASN A 492 2.94 34.73 22.97
C ASN A 492 4.24 34.29 23.68
N GLY A 493 4.89 33.23 23.18
CA GLY A 493 6.16 32.75 23.68
C GLY A 493 7.32 33.73 23.46
N LEU A 494 8.46 33.46 24.09
CA LEU A 494 9.67 34.27 23.91
C LEU A 494 10.19 34.11 22.49
N ARG A 495 10.48 35.21 21.79
CA ARG A 495 11.09 35.15 20.45
C ARG A 495 12.55 34.74 20.59
N LEU A 496 12.94 33.70 19.83
CA LEU A 496 14.31 33.16 19.87
C LEU A 496 15.27 33.87 18.93
N HIS A 497 14.76 34.73 18.03
CA HIS A 497 15.56 35.61 17.19
C HIS A 497 15.32 37.08 17.58
N SER A 498 16.37 37.90 17.52
CA SER A 498 16.34 39.31 17.97
C SER A 498 15.49 40.21 17.09
N GLU A 499 15.43 39.93 15.79
CA GLU A 499 14.62 40.68 14.82
C GLU A 499 13.15 40.24 14.85
N ASN A 500 12.24 41.03 14.26
CA ASN A 500 10.80 40.73 14.18
C ASN A 500 10.49 39.63 13.14
N GLY A 501 11.27 38.55 13.19
CA GLY A 501 11.45 37.56 12.15
C GLY A 501 12.67 37.84 11.28
N PHE A 502 13.05 36.87 10.45
CA PHE A 502 14.25 36.92 9.63
C PHE A 502 14.00 36.40 8.22
N THR A 503 14.72 37.00 7.26
CA THR A 503 14.72 36.65 5.83
C THR A 503 16.06 36.12 5.34
N VAL A 504 17.04 36.08 6.25
CA VAL A 504 18.37 35.51 6.02
C VAL A 504 18.60 34.41 7.06
N LYS A 505 19.32 33.37 6.65
CA LYS A 505 19.69 32.24 7.52
C LYS A 505 20.32 32.72 8.84
N PRO A 506 19.77 32.35 10.01
CA PRO A 506 20.41 32.61 11.29
C PRO A 506 21.77 31.90 11.38
N ARG A 507 22.77 32.58 11.94
CA ARG A 507 24.10 32.00 12.19
C ARG A 507 24.16 31.17 13.47
N ILE A 508 23.21 31.39 14.37
CA ILE A 508 23.13 30.74 15.68
C ILE A 508 22.11 29.60 15.66
N THR A 509 22.30 28.64 16.55
CA THR A 509 21.27 27.65 16.90
C THR A 509 20.24 28.32 17.80
N LEU A 510 18.95 28.08 17.53
CA LEU A 510 17.85 28.65 18.29
C LEU A 510 17.37 27.62 19.32
N THR A 511 17.49 27.92 20.61
CA THR A 511 17.18 26.99 21.68
C THR A 511 15.92 27.42 22.44
N ALA A 512 14.92 26.55 22.46
CA ALA A 512 13.71 26.67 23.26
C ALA A 512 13.91 25.96 24.60
N SER A 513 13.99 26.74 25.67
CA SER A 513 14.21 26.26 27.03
C SER A 513 13.00 25.53 27.62
N SER A 514 11.80 25.82 27.13
CA SER A 514 10.56 25.15 27.58
C SER A 514 10.43 23.71 27.09
N GLY A 515 11.22 23.31 26.09
CA GLY A 515 11.04 22.03 25.37
C GLY A 515 9.90 22.04 24.35
N GLU A 516 9.24 23.18 24.16
CA GLU A 516 8.24 23.44 23.14
C GLU A 516 8.70 24.59 22.25
N MET A 517 8.51 24.47 20.94
CA MET A 517 8.96 25.47 19.97
C MET A 517 7.88 25.71 18.89
N LEU A 518 7.65 26.98 18.53
CA LEU A 518 6.80 27.36 17.42
C LEU A 518 7.64 28.01 16.32
N ILE A 519 7.61 27.44 15.13
CA ILE A 519 8.10 28.07 13.90
C ILE A 519 6.88 28.61 13.14
N ARG A 520 6.89 29.92 12.86
CA ARG A 520 5.87 30.61 12.08
C ARG A 520 6.49 31.14 10.79
N PHE A 521 6.01 30.65 9.65
CA PHE A 521 6.43 31.10 8.33
C PHE A 521 5.26 31.80 7.63
N LEU A 522 5.49 33.04 7.20
CA LEU A 522 4.51 33.87 6.50
C LEU A 522 5.02 34.14 5.10
N SER A 523 4.24 33.75 4.09
CA SER A 523 4.47 34.12 2.69
C SER A 523 3.51 35.21 2.23
N ASP A 524 4.01 36.14 1.43
CA ASP A 524 3.24 37.20 0.81
C ASP A 524 2.36 36.67 -0.34
N ALA A 525 1.55 37.53 -0.95
CA ALA A 525 0.63 37.12 -2.01
C ALA A 525 1.28 36.99 -3.40
N LEU A 526 2.48 37.53 -3.62
CA LEU A 526 3.01 37.82 -4.96
C LEU A 526 4.28 37.03 -5.30
N HIS A 527 5.13 36.74 -4.31
CA HIS A 527 6.45 36.19 -4.51
C HIS A 527 6.65 34.90 -3.70
N ASN A 528 7.56 34.08 -4.20
CA ASN A 528 7.99 32.86 -3.55
C ASN A 528 9.42 32.48 -3.92
N GLY A 529 9.96 31.52 -3.19
CA GLY A 529 11.32 31.02 -3.30
C GLY A 529 11.38 29.52 -3.05
N ILE A 530 12.60 28.98 -3.04
CA ILE A 530 12.85 27.53 -2.88
C ILE A 530 12.47 27.06 -1.46
N GLY A 531 12.54 27.97 -0.49
CA GLY A 531 12.12 27.74 0.88
C GLY A 531 13.28 27.41 1.81
N TRP A 532 13.00 26.67 2.87
CA TRP A 532 13.97 26.37 3.91
C TRP A 532 13.80 24.95 4.46
N LYS A 533 14.90 24.42 4.98
CA LYS A 533 14.99 23.16 5.73
C LYS A 533 15.70 23.41 7.04
N ALA A 534 15.12 22.93 8.12
CA ALA A 534 15.69 23.01 9.45
C ALA A 534 15.69 21.64 10.13
N THR A 535 16.75 21.38 10.88
CA THR A 535 16.90 20.20 11.73
C THR A 535 16.72 20.63 13.18
N PHE A 536 15.89 19.90 13.92
CA PHE A 536 15.70 20.09 15.35
C PHE A 536 16.12 18.84 16.11
N SER A 537 16.59 19.03 17.33
CA SER A 537 16.91 17.93 18.25
C SER A 537 16.77 18.41 19.69
N ALA A 538 16.48 17.46 20.58
CA ALA A 538 16.63 17.58 22.01
C ALA A 538 18.08 17.91 22.32
N ASP A 539 18.26 18.80 23.29
CA ASP A 539 19.57 19.15 23.81
C ASP A 539 20.12 18.04 24.69
N CYS A 540 21.43 17.97 24.77
CA CYS A 540 22.07 16.95 25.58
C CYS A 540 22.03 17.33 27.07
N PRO A 541 22.03 16.37 28.01
CA PRO A 541 22.08 16.69 29.43
C PRO A 541 23.40 17.41 29.79
N PRO A 542 23.41 18.28 30.82
CA PRO A 542 24.65 18.90 31.30
C PRO A 542 25.72 17.87 31.63
N LEU A 543 26.90 18.01 31.02
CA LEU A 543 27.96 17.02 31.13
C LEU A 543 28.84 17.29 32.35
N GLN A 544 28.96 16.30 33.24
CA GLN A 544 29.83 16.40 34.41
C GLN A 544 31.28 16.07 34.03
N SER A 545 32.18 17.02 34.28
CA SER A 545 33.62 16.85 34.04
C SER A 545 34.33 16.26 35.26
N GLY A 546 35.26 15.34 35.03
CA GLY A 546 36.17 14.85 36.06
C GLY A 546 36.99 15.98 36.71
N ILE A 547 37.54 15.71 37.88
CA ILE A 547 38.26 16.71 38.69
C ILE A 547 39.49 17.21 37.90
N GLY A 548 39.65 18.53 37.84
CA GLY A 548 40.75 19.20 37.14
C GLY A 548 40.57 19.37 35.63
N ALA A 549 39.54 18.76 35.03
CA ALA A 549 39.26 18.92 33.60
C ALA A 549 38.66 20.30 33.29
N LEU A 550 39.19 20.98 32.27
CA LEU A 550 38.72 22.28 31.82
C LEU A 550 37.90 22.12 30.54
N ALA A 551 36.68 22.63 30.53
CA ALA A 551 35.79 22.61 29.37
C ALA A 551 35.88 23.91 28.57
N SER A 552 35.84 23.83 27.24
CA SER A 552 35.84 25.01 26.35
C SER A 552 34.59 25.89 26.49
N ASN A 553 33.43 25.27 26.78
CA ASN A 553 32.14 25.92 27.04
C ASN A 553 31.25 24.95 27.86
N ARG A 554 30.03 25.38 28.21
CA ARG A 554 29.04 24.57 28.95
C ARG A 554 27.71 24.40 28.19
N ASP A 555 27.74 24.65 26.89
CA ASP A 555 26.54 24.65 26.06
C ASP A 555 26.11 23.21 25.75
N THR A 556 24.81 22.95 25.86
CA THR A 556 24.16 21.65 25.66
C THR A 556 23.38 21.57 24.36
N ALA A 557 23.33 22.67 23.60
CA ALA A 557 22.56 22.77 22.38
C ALA A 557 22.96 21.71 21.35
N PHE A 558 21.98 21.26 20.58
CA PHE A 558 22.20 20.37 19.45
C PHE A 558 23.34 20.84 18.53
N GLY A 559 24.27 19.93 18.24
CA GLY A 559 25.39 20.17 17.34
C GLY A 559 26.59 20.87 17.97
N THR A 560 26.50 21.31 19.23
CA THR A 560 27.61 21.92 19.96
C THR A 560 28.73 20.91 20.22
N VAL A 561 29.97 21.39 20.09
CA VAL A 561 31.19 20.64 20.33
C VAL A 561 31.89 21.21 21.56
N ILE A 562 32.17 20.36 22.54
CA ILE A 562 32.92 20.70 23.74
C ILE A 562 34.28 20.01 23.69
N THR A 563 35.35 20.78 23.85
CA THR A 563 36.70 20.25 24.06
C THR A 563 37.03 20.33 25.54
N PHE A 564 37.39 19.20 26.12
CA PHE A 564 37.96 19.10 27.45
C PHE A 564 39.49 18.98 27.36
N SER A 565 40.20 19.71 28.21
CA SER A 565 41.65 19.68 28.32
C SER A 565 42.10 19.67 29.77
N CYS A 566 43.26 19.08 30.04
CA CYS A 566 43.89 19.16 31.36
C CYS A 566 44.83 20.38 31.45
N PRO A 567 45.04 20.92 32.67
CA PRO A 567 46.06 21.92 32.95
C PRO A 567 47.47 21.46 32.52
N ILE A 568 48.38 22.42 32.34
CA ILE A 568 49.76 22.15 31.94
C ILE A 568 50.41 21.17 32.93
N GLY A 569 51.05 20.11 32.41
CA GLY A 569 51.70 19.06 33.21
C GLY A 569 50.78 17.91 33.64
N GLN A 570 49.51 17.93 33.22
CA GLN A 570 48.53 16.88 33.47
C GLN A 570 47.97 16.29 32.17
N GLU A 571 47.47 15.07 32.25
CA GLU A 571 46.75 14.38 31.18
C GLU A 571 45.50 13.70 31.75
N PHE A 572 44.54 13.35 30.90
CA PHE A 572 43.41 12.52 31.32
C PHE A 572 43.93 11.13 31.71
N ALA A 573 43.21 10.44 32.61
CA ALA A 573 43.51 9.05 32.99
C ALA A 573 43.63 8.07 31.79
N THR A 574 43.13 8.45 30.61
CA THR A 574 43.25 7.72 29.35
C THR A 574 44.56 7.99 28.58
N GLY A 575 45.49 8.78 29.11
CA GLY A 575 46.74 9.18 28.44
C GLY A 575 46.58 10.21 27.30
N LYS A 576 45.42 10.87 27.23
CA LYS A 576 45.13 11.92 26.23
C LYS A 576 45.22 13.30 26.89
N SER A 577 45.71 14.30 26.16
CA SER A 577 45.72 15.70 26.63
C SER A 577 44.42 16.45 26.33
N ARG A 578 43.64 15.97 25.36
CA ARG A 578 42.36 16.57 24.93
C ARG A 578 41.33 15.49 24.60
N ILE A 579 40.09 15.71 25.02
CA ILE A 579 38.91 14.90 24.68
C ILE A 579 37.88 15.84 24.06
N THR A 580 37.32 15.46 22.91
CA THR A 580 36.29 16.26 22.24
C THR A 580 35.00 15.45 22.18
N THR A 581 33.90 16.05 22.60
CA THR A 581 32.56 15.45 22.56
C THR A 581 31.60 16.37 21.82
N LYS A 582 30.65 15.79 21.08
CA LYS A 582 29.62 16.51 20.33
C LYS A 582 28.24 16.06 20.79
N CYS A 583 27.30 16.99 20.90
CA CYS A 583 25.89 16.66 21.10
C CYS A 583 25.30 16.15 19.77
N LEU A 584 24.96 14.86 19.74
CA LEU A 584 24.38 14.14 18.61
C LEU A 584 22.85 14.30 18.58
N ASP A 585 22.24 13.88 17.47
CA ASP A 585 20.79 13.87 17.30
C ASP A 585 20.13 13.03 18.40
N GLY A 586 19.00 13.51 18.93
CA GLY A 586 18.25 12.85 20.01
C GLY A 586 18.77 13.12 21.43
N GLY A 587 19.73 14.04 21.59
CA GLY A 587 20.17 14.50 22.92
C GLY A 587 21.22 13.60 23.58
N GLN A 588 22.05 12.91 22.80
CA GLN A 588 23.13 12.05 23.30
C GLN A 588 24.51 12.61 22.99
N TRP A 589 25.41 12.58 23.96
CA TRP A 589 26.81 12.97 23.75
C TRP A 589 27.60 11.85 23.08
N SER A 590 28.47 12.20 22.11
CA SER A 590 29.38 11.23 21.47
C SER A 590 30.37 10.60 22.47
N THR A 591 30.63 11.28 23.58
CA THR A 591 31.37 10.76 24.73
C THR A 591 30.62 11.15 25.99
N THR A 592 30.16 10.16 26.73
CA THR A 592 29.28 10.31 27.90
C THR A 592 30.04 10.52 29.21
N TYR A 593 31.36 10.28 29.23
CA TYR A 593 32.19 10.40 30.42
C TYR A 593 33.50 11.13 30.14
N ILE A 594 33.81 12.13 30.98
CA ILE A 594 35.06 12.88 30.93
C ILE A 594 35.88 12.54 32.18
N PRO A 595 37.02 11.83 32.03
CA PRO A 595 37.88 11.45 33.14
C PRO A 595 38.46 12.64 33.89
N SER A 596 38.92 12.41 35.12
CA SER A 596 39.74 13.37 35.87
C SER A 596 41.14 13.52 35.25
N CYS A 597 41.76 14.66 35.52
CA CYS A 597 43.16 14.93 35.15
C CYS A 597 44.12 14.36 36.20
N GLN A 598 45.24 13.81 35.74
CA GLN A 598 46.33 13.28 36.56
C GLN A 598 47.67 13.86 36.10
N GLY A 599 48.67 13.93 36.99
CA GLY A 599 50.01 14.37 36.61
C GLY A 599 50.61 13.46 35.53
N MET A 600 51.29 14.05 34.54
CA MET A 600 52.02 13.27 33.53
C MET A 600 53.11 12.45 34.20
N ASN A 601 53.08 11.12 34.03
CA ASN A 601 54.09 10.23 34.59
C ASN A 601 55.33 10.25 33.67
N PRO A 602 56.52 10.71 34.12
CA PRO A 602 57.70 10.82 33.27
C PRO A 602 58.27 9.47 32.78
N ASN A 603 57.76 8.34 33.28
CA ASN A 603 58.31 7.00 33.04
C ASN A 603 57.53 6.13 32.04
N GLN A 604 56.57 6.68 31.29
CA GLN A 604 55.97 5.98 30.13
C GLN A 604 56.46 6.60 28.82
N SER A 605 57.78 6.53 28.59
CA SER A 605 58.31 6.57 27.24
C SER A 605 57.92 5.27 26.52
N LYS A 606 57.25 5.44 25.38
CA LYS A 606 56.94 4.46 24.33
C LYS A 606 57.79 3.17 24.40
N THR A 607 57.17 2.05 24.74
CA THR A 607 57.58 0.75 24.18
C THR A 607 56.84 0.55 22.84
N PRO A 608 57.52 0.34 21.70
CA PRO A 608 56.86 -0.10 20.49
C PRO A 608 56.49 -1.57 20.65
N ALA A 609 55.19 -1.89 20.61
CA ALA A 609 54.74 -3.27 20.49
C ALA A 609 54.95 -3.72 19.04
N TYR A 610 56.00 -4.51 18.82
CA TYR A 610 56.00 -5.54 17.77
C TYR A 610 55.10 -6.68 18.26
N PHE A 611 54.00 -6.96 17.54
CA PHE A 611 53.59 -8.27 17.04
C PHE A 611 52.34 -8.12 16.17
#